data_AF-A0A2W6ET32-F1
#
_entry.id   AF-A0A2W6ET32-F1
#
_cell.length_a   1.000
_cell.length_b   1.000
_cell.length_c   1.000
_cell.angle_alpha   90.00
_cell.angle_beta   90.00
_cell.angle_gamma   90.00
#
_symmetry.space_group_name_H-M   'P 1'
#
loop_
_entity.id
_entity.type
_entity.pdbx_description
1 polymer ?
#
loop_
_entity_poly.entity_id
_entity_poly.type
_entity_poly.pdbx_seq_one_letter_code
_entity_poly.pdbx_strand_id
1 'polypeptide(L)' 'MHITYAQHARDRMRERAIKEQHVRQCLVEPNVRYQGGKGSNIYRARIDGRMLKVMVARDRDTGQAKHVVTAAWEDDDGN' A
#
# COMPACT_ATOMS: atom_id res chain seq x y z
N MET A 1 -5.35 7.46 12.67
CA MET A 1 -4.13 7.26 11.86
C MET A 1 -4.36 7.97 10.52
N HIS A 2 -3.59 9.02 10.20
CA HIS A 2 -3.76 9.79 8.96
C HIS A 2 -2.85 9.19 7.89
N ILE A 3 -3.43 8.73 6.77
CA ILE A 3 -2.72 8.12 5.64
C ILE A 3 -2.80 9.12 4.48
N THR A 4 -1.65 9.43 3.89
CA THR A 4 -1.60 10.24 2.67
C THR A 4 -1.32 9.33 1.48
N TYR A 5 -1.83 9.71 0.32
CA TYR A 5 -1.69 8.93 -0.90
C TYR A 5 -1.06 9.81 -1.98
N ALA A 6 -0.04 9.28 -2.66
CA ALA A 6 0.43 9.85 -3.90
C ALA A 6 -0.70 9.86 -4.93
N GLN A 7 -0.69 10.83 -5.84
CA GLN A 7 -1.68 10.89 -6.92
C GLN A 7 -1.70 9.58 -7.73
N HIS A 8 -0.52 9.08 -8.11
CA HIS A 8 -0.36 7.79 -8.78
C HIS A 8 -1.01 6.62 -8.00
N ALA A 9 -0.88 6.61 -6.67
CA ALA A 9 -1.50 5.57 -5.84
C ALA A 9 -3.03 5.65 -5.89
N ARG A 10 -3.59 6.86 -5.84
CA ARG A 10 -5.04 7.09 -5.95
C ARG A 10 -5.58 6.63 -7.30
N ASP A 11 -4.85 6.92 -8.38
CA ASP A 11 -5.23 6.48 -9.72
C ASP A 11 -5.23 4.95 -9.82
N ARG A 12 -4.17 4.28 -9.36
CA ARG A 12 -4.11 2.80 -9.29
C ARG A 12 -5.21 2.20 -8.44
N MET A 13 -5.50 2.80 -7.30
CA MET A 13 -6.58 2.37 -6.42
C MET A 13 -7.93 2.46 -7.11
N ARG A 14 -8.18 3.55 -7.85
CA ARG A 14 -9.41 3.75 -8.62
C ARG A 14 -9.53 2.73 -9.77
N GLU A 15 -8.47 2.52 -10.54
CA GLU A 15 -8.43 1.54 -11.64
C GLU A 15 -8.69 0.11 -11.16
N ARG A 16 -8.16 -0.25 -9.98
CA ARG A 16 -8.18 -1.62 -9.44
C ARG A 16 -9.28 -1.86 -8.40
N ALA A 17 -10.21 -0.92 -8.25
CA ALA A 17 -11.26 -0.93 -7.23
C ALA A 17 -10.76 -1.18 -5.80
N ILE A 18 -9.55 -0.68 -5.48
CA ILE A 18 -8.96 -0.76 -4.13
C ILE A 18 -9.51 0.40 -3.31
N LYS A 19 -10.25 0.09 -2.25
CA LYS A 19 -10.78 1.09 -1.32
C LYS A 19 -9.71 1.47 -0.30
N GLU A 20 -9.81 2.70 0.22
CA GLU A 20 -8.97 3.16 1.33
C GLU A 20 -9.07 2.25 2.56
N GLN A 21 -10.24 1.64 2.79
CA GLN A 21 -10.43 0.65 3.85
C GLN A 21 -9.54 -0.58 3.67
N HIS A 22 -9.36 -1.08 2.44
CA HIS A 22 -8.49 -2.24 2.18
C HIS A 22 -7.02 -1.88 2.47
N VAL A 23 -6.59 -0.68 2.07
CA VAL A 23 -5.24 -0.18 2.38
C VAL A 23 -5.05 -0.06 3.88
N ARG A 24 -6.01 0.56 4.59
CA ARG A 24 -5.95 0.69 6.04
C ARG A 24 -5.88 -0.66 6.74
N GLN A 25 -6.68 -1.64 6.33
CA GLN A 25 -6.65 -2.99 6.88
C GLN A 25 -5.27 -3.65 6.65
N CYS A 26 -4.72 -3.52 5.45
CA CYS A 26 -3.38 -4.02 5.12
C CYS A 26 -2.27 -3.38 5.97
N LEU A 27 -2.40 -2.11 6.32
CA LEU A 27 -1.43 -1.41 7.17
C LEU A 27 -1.59 -1.70 8.66
N VAL A 28 -2.80 -2.02 9.12
CA VAL A 28 -3.07 -2.35 10.53
C VAL A 28 -2.65 -3.79 10.85
N GLU A 29 -2.98 -4.73 9.98
CA GLU A 29 -2.69 -6.15 10.17
C GLU A 29 -2.04 -6.75 8.91
N PRO A 30 -0.77 -6.40 8.63
CA PRO A 30 -0.05 -6.97 7.50
C PRO A 30 0.27 -8.44 7.78
N ASN A 31 -0.01 -9.32 6.81
CA ASN A 31 0.52 -10.69 6.87
C ASN A 31 2.04 -10.71 6.73
N VAL A 32 2.57 -9.85 5.86
CA VAL A 32 4.02 -9.72 5.64
C VAL A 32 4.39 -8.25 5.55
N ARG A 33 5.49 -7.89 6.23
CA ARG A 33 6.12 -6.58 6.14
C ARG A 33 7.60 -6.75 5.81
N TYR A 34 8.09 -6.00 4.82
CA TYR A 34 9.51 -5.94 4.50
C TYR A 34 9.90 -4.57 3.97
N GLN A 35 11.20 -4.26 4.04
CA GLN A 35 11.73 -3.03 3.50
C GLN A 35 11.87 -3.17 1.97
N GLY A 36 11.26 -2.25 1.23
CA GLY A 36 11.47 -2.10 -0.21
C GLY A 36 12.71 -1.25 -0.52
N GLY A 37 13.00 -1.09 -1.80
CA GLY A 37 14.07 -0.21 -2.27
C GLY A 37 13.85 1.26 -1.87
N LYS A 38 14.96 2.01 -1.73
CA LYS A 38 14.98 3.46 -1.44
C LYS A 38 14.26 3.87 -0.13
N GLY A 39 14.28 3.02 0.89
CA GLY A 39 13.73 3.35 2.22
C GLY A 39 12.20 3.25 2.31
N SER A 40 11.56 2.63 1.32
CA SER A 40 10.12 2.33 1.34
C SER A 40 9.85 1.09 2.20
N ASN A 41 8.64 0.98 2.75
CA ASN A 41 8.14 -0.24 3.39
C ASN A 41 7.05 -0.84 2.52
N ILE A 42 7.08 -2.16 2.34
CA ILE A 42 6.05 -2.90 1.62
C ILE A 42 5.28 -3.74 2.63
N TYR A 43 3.96 -3.62 2.58
CA TYR A 43 3.00 -4.34 3.39
C TYR A 43 2.16 -5.22 2.47
N ARG A 44 2.00 -6.49 2.83
CA ARG A 44 1.13 -7.44 2.12
C ARG A 44 0.12 -7.98 3.11
N ALA A 45 -1.16 -7.97 2.73
CA ALA A 45 -2.23 -8.55 3.51
C ALA A 45 -3.28 -9.19 2.61
N ARG A 46 -3.89 -10.27 3.09
CA ARG A 46 -5.01 -10.93 2.44
C ARG A 46 -6.29 -10.18 2.79
N ILE A 47 -6.91 -9.56 1.80
CA ILE A 47 -8.18 -8.82 1.92
C ILE A 47 -9.17 -9.47 0.97
N ASP A 48 -10.34 -9.88 1.48
CA ASP A 48 -11.40 -10.53 0.69
C ASP A 48 -10.90 -11.69 -0.18
N GLY A 49 -9.97 -12.47 0.36
CA GLY A 49 -9.38 -13.63 -0.33
C GLY A 49 -8.23 -13.31 -1.29
N ARG A 50 -8.01 -12.05 -1.65
CA ARG A 50 -6.94 -11.57 -2.54
C ARG A 50 -5.77 -10.96 -1.78
N MET A 51 -4.57 -11.04 -2.34
CA MET A 51 -3.39 -10.45 -1.71
C MET A 51 -3.22 -9.00 -2.14
N LEU A 52 -3.30 -8.06 -1.20
CA LEU A 52 -3.08 -6.64 -1.42
C LEU A 52 -1.65 -6.26 -1.03
N LYS A 53 -0.89 -5.73 -1.97
CA LYS A 53 0.43 -5.15 -1.77
C LYS A 53 0.31 -3.63 -1.70
N VAL A 54 0.74 -3.05 -0.58
CA VAL A 54 0.78 -1.61 -0.33
C VAL A 54 2.23 -1.19 -0.11
N MET A 55 2.72 -0.26 -0.93
CA MET A 55 4.03 0.34 -0.73
C MET A 55 3.87 1.72 -0.10
N VAL A 56 4.59 1.91 0.99
CA VAL A 56 4.56 3.14 1.79
C VAL A 56 5.97 3.73 1.81
N ALA A 57 6.13 4.89 1.20
CA ALA A 57 7.34 5.68 1.35
C ALA A 57 7.36 6.37 2.73
N ARG A 58 8.57 6.62 3.22
CA ARG A 58 8.77 7.53 4.34
C ARG A 58 8.47 8.94 3.86
N ASP A 59 7.52 9.60 4.50
CA ASP A 59 7.26 11.01 4.24
C ASP A 59 8.49 11.81 4.68
N ARG A 60 9.06 12.57 3.75
CA ARG A 60 10.32 13.32 3.98
C ARG A 60 10.13 14.50 4.94
N ASP A 61 8.91 15.02 5.03
CA ASP A 61 8.56 16.21 5.80
C ASP A 61 8.22 15.87 7.25
N THR A 62 7.46 14.79 7.45
CA THR A 62 6.98 14.38 8.78
C THR A 62 7.76 13.21 9.39
N GLY A 63 8.66 12.57 8.63
CA GLY A 63 9.40 11.38 9.06
C GLY A 63 8.54 10.13 9.27
N GLN A 64 7.22 10.23 9.06
CA GLN A 64 6.28 9.14 9.27
C GLN A 64 6.20 8.25 8.02
N ALA A 65 6.28 6.94 8.20
CA ALA A 65 6.09 5.95 7.14
C ALA A 65 4.60 5.78 6.81
N LYS A 66 3.95 6.84 6.30
CA LYS A 66 2.50 6.88 6.03
C LYS A 66 2.12 7.54 4.70
N HIS A 67 3.06 7.62 3.76
CA HIS A 67 2.80 8.09 2.40
C HIS A 67 2.69 6.89 1.45
N VAL A 68 1.45 6.50 1.11
CA VAL A 68 1.19 5.39 0.19
C VAL A 68 1.55 5.82 -1.23
N VAL A 69 2.56 5.19 -1.81
CA VAL A 69 3.04 5.48 -3.17
C VAL A 69 2.44 4.56 -4.22
N THR A 70 2.01 3.36 -3.84
CA THR A 70 1.25 2.45 -4.71
C THR A 70 0.48 1.41 -3.90
N ALA A 71 -0.63 0.94 -4.47
CA ALA A 71 -1.42 -0.18 -3.97
C ALA A 71 -1.88 -1.04 -5.15
N ALA A 72 -1.71 -2.36 -5.03
CA ALA A 72 -1.97 -3.31 -6.10
C ALA A 72 -2.40 -4.66 -5.54
N TRP A 73 -3.40 -5.30 -6.16
CA TRP A 73 -3.65 -6.73 -5.97
C TRP A 73 -2.53 -7.54 -6.64
N GLU A 74 -2.01 -8.58 -5.98
CA GLU A 74 -0.95 -9.43 -6.53
C GLU A 74 -1.42 -10.49 -7.53
N ASP A 75 -2.72 -10.53 -7.84
CA ASP A 75 -3.24 -11.26 -9.00
C ASP A 75 -2.86 -10.59 -10.35
N ASP A 76 -2.22 -9.42 -10.33
CA ASP A 76 -1.87 -8.60 -11.51
C ASP A 76 -0.35 -8.48 -11.72
N ASP A 77 0.43 -9.47 -11.28
CA ASP A 77 1.86 -9.62 -11.61
C ASP A 77 2.09 -10.91 -12.43
N GLY A 78 1.13 -11.20 -13.33
CA GLY A 78 1.33 -12.13 -14.43
C GLY A 78 2.33 -11.54 -15.42
N ASN A 79 3.61 -11.69 -15.11
CA ASN A 79 4.69 -11.61 -16.07
C ASN A 79 4.76 -12.92 -16.88
#